data_AF-A0A4Z2BZ79-F1
#
_entry.id   AF-A0A4Z2BZ79-F1
#
_cell.length_a   1.000
_cell.length_b   1.000
_cell.length_c   1.000
_cell.angle_alpha   90.00
_cell.angle_beta   90.00
_cell.angle_gamma   90.00
#
_symmetry.space_group_name_H-M   'P 1'
#
loop_
_entity.id
_entity.type
_entity.pdbx_description
1 polymer ?
#
loop_
_entity_poly.entity_id
_entity_poly.type
_entity_poly.pdbx_seq_one_letter_code
_entity_poly.pdbx_strand_id
1 'polypeptide(L)'
;MLSLLQRNWIGRLRLALTLFGLPCSVCFSGIRPSLSCSLYHPFKNSHISRPISASCPKLYKTSDQATPSSMAPHVKARCPEYPGSKVKRFPVPDNKVDWSQRWLQYQPVSYTAPSVLTKPVWADPDIGLFSPKFNTLDGAVDRTSFMGCYKVENGKPLNPCGRTGLIGRGLLGRWGPNHAADPIVTRWKEDPKGGKTLHPVSRLPILQFVSIKRKDCGQWAIPGGMVDPGEQVSLTLQREFSEEALNSLAVSGGRESQNSRPHHQTFQIFGLSGV
;
A
#
# COMPACT_ATOMS: atom_id res chain seq x y z
N MET A 1 30.60 -52.10 8.53
CA MET A 1 29.82 -52.30 7.28
C MET A 1 28.38 -52.56 7.68
N LEU A 2 27.33 -51.94 7.12
CA LEU A 2 27.26 -50.86 6.13
C LEU A 2 26.11 -49.89 6.52
N SER A 3 26.40 -48.61 6.25
CA SER A 3 25.51 -47.46 6.15
C SER A 3 24.15 -47.68 5.48
N LEU A 4 23.12 -47.02 6.03
CA LEU A 4 22.01 -46.47 5.24
C LEU A 4 21.79 -44.99 5.63
N LEU A 5 21.84 -44.11 4.63
CA LEU A 5 21.83 -42.66 4.80
C LEU A 5 20.42 -42.12 5.04
N GLN A 6 20.20 -41.45 6.17
CA GLN A 6 19.11 -40.48 6.28
C GLN A 6 19.41 -39.28 5.36
N ARG A 7 18.74 -39.22 4.21
CA ARG A 7 18.75 -38.02 3.36
C ARG A 7 17.73 -37.01 3.88
N ASN A 8 18.20 -36.06 4.68
CA ASN A 8 17.43 -34.88 5.05
C ASN A 8 17.13 -34.03 3.80
N TRP A 9 15.89 -34.06 3.32
CA TRP A 9 15.41 -33.19 2.23
C TRP A 9 15.14 -31.78 2.78
N ILE A 10 16.18 -30.95 2.78
CA ILE A 10 16.07 -29.52 3.09
C ILE A 10 15.40 -28.81 1.90
N GLY A 11 14.07 -28.77 1.92
CA GLY A 11 13.26 -27.97 1.01
C GLY A 11 13.47 -26.48 1.27
N ARG A 12 14.32 -25.82 0.48
CA ARG A 12 14.51 -24.36 0.55
C ARG A 12 13.23 -23.63 0.10
N LEU A 13 12.37 -23.23 1.05
CA LEU A 13 11.34 -22.22 0.76
C LEU A 13 12.01 -20.85 0.61
N ARG A 14 11.93 -20.28 -0.60
CA ARG A 14 12.22 -18.86 -0.82
C ARG A 14 11.01 -18.04 -0.41
N LEU A 15 11.11 -17.31 0.70
CA LEU A 15 10.20 -16.21 0.99
C LEU A 15 10.47 -15.07 -0.02
N ALA A 16 9.78 -15.11 -1.15
CA ALA A 16 9.83 -14.02 -2.14
C ALA A 16 8.87 -12.90 -1.71
N LEU A 17 9.34 -11.99 -0.85
CA LEU A 17 8.64 -10.74 -0.54
C LEU A 17 8.65 -9.84 -1.79
N THR A 18 7.72 -10.12 -2.71
CA THR A 18 7.64 -9.45 -4.00
C THR A 18 6.79 -8.20 -3.86
N LEU A 19 7.42 -7.09 -3.46
CA LEU A 19 6.84 -5.76 -3.66
C LEU A 19 6.71 -5.53 -5.18
N PHE A 20 5.49 -5.62 -5.70
CA PHE A 20 5.19 -5.35 -7.10
C PHE A 20 5.28 -3.84 -7.41
N GLY A 21 6.51 -3.32 -7.45
CA GLY A 21 6.83 -2.20 -8.32
C GLY A 21 6.90 -2.73 -9.75
N LEU A 22 5.94 -2.32 -10.60
CA LEU A 22 5.90 -2.71 -12.02
C LEU A 22 7.20 -2.31 -12.74
N PRO A 23 8.01 -3.26 -13.24
CA PRO A 23 9.10 -2.94 -14.15
C PRO A 23 8.54 -2.91 -15.57
N CYS A 24 8.60 -1.75 -16.23
CA CYS A 24 8.40 -1.69 -17.68
C CYS A 24 9.51 -2.47 -18.39
N SER A 25 9.24 -3.72 -18.75
CA SER A 25 10.13 -4.54 -19.56
C SER A 25 10.12 -4.08 -21.01
N VAL A 26 11.06 -3.22 -21.38
CA VAL A 26 11.35 -2.89 -22.78
C VAL A 26 12.53 -3.75 -23.23
N CYS A 27 12.26 -4.78 -24.03
CA CYS A 27 13.29 -5.49 -24.77
C CYS A 27 13.83 -4.58 -25.88
N PHE A 28 15.12 -4.28 -25.86
CA PHE A 28 15.85 -3.84 -27.05
C PHE A 28 16.81 -4.94 -27.47
N SER A 29 16.56 -5.52 -28.65
CA SER A 29 17.55 -6.31 -29.39
C SER A 29 18.71 -5.40 -29.82
N GLY A 30 19.93 -5.95 -29.82
CA GLY A 30 21.14 -5.15 -29.91
C GLY A 30 21.45 -4.57 -31.29
N ILE A 31 22.39 -3.62 -31.31
CA ILE A 31 23.46 -3.44 -32.30
C ILE A 31 24.57 -2.58 -31.64
N ARG A 32 25.83 -2.97 -31.85
CA ARG A 32 27.09 -2.17 -31.73
C ARG A 32 27.70 -2.15 -33.14
N PRO A 33 28.49 -1.13 -33.59
CA PRO A 33 29.65 -0.51 -32.91
C PRO A 33 29.67 1.05 -33.08
N SER A 34 30.74 1.86 -32.93
CA SER A 34 32.17 1.72 -32.56
C SER A 34 32.78 3.05 -32.04
N LEU A 35 33.91 2.95 -31.32
CA LEU A 35 35.12 3.84 -31.31
C LEU A 35 35.02 5.36 -31.59
N SER A 36 35.57 6.19 -30.68
CA SER A 36 36.79 7.02 -30.90
C SER A 36 36.88 8.25 -29.96
N CYS A 37 37.87 8.20 -29.07
CA CYS A 37 38.88 9.21 -28.69
C CYS A 37 38.61 10.74 -28.57
N SER A 38 39.16 11.28 -27.47
CA SER A 38 39.87 12.59 -27.33
C SER A 38 39.09 13.89 -27.01
N LEU A 39 39.61 14.90 -26.27
CA LEU A 39 40.80 15.00 -25.37
C LEU A 39 40.77 16.28 -24.46
N TYR A 40 41.71 16.34 -23.49
CA TYR A 40 42.28 17.48 -22.74
C TYR A 40 41.50 18.31 -21.66
N HIS A 41 42.23 18.51 -20.55
CA HIS A 41 42.04 19.31 -19.31
C HIS A 41 42.52 20.80 -19.46
N PRO A 42 42.78 21.65 -18.42
CA PRO A 42 42.52 21.64 -16.94
C PRO A 42 42.05 22.99 -16.27
N PHE A 43 41.93 22.98 -14.92
CA PHE A 43 42.00 24.11 -13.92
C PHE A 43 40.81 25.11 -13.83
N LYS A 44 40.50 25.80 -12.70
CA LYS A 44 41.16 26.00 -11.37
C LYS A 44 40.16 26.30 -10.22
N ASN A 45 40.64 26.18 -8.96
CA ASN A 45 39.99 26.42 -7.63
C ASN A 45 38.93 27.54 -7.45
N SER A 46 37.99 27.32 -6.52
CA SER A 46 37.92 28.06 -5.23
C SER A 46 36.90 27.48 -4.23
N HIS A 47 37.21 27.56 -2.93
CA HIS A 47 36.31 27.15 -1.83
C HIS A 47 35.49 28.35 -1.33
N ILE A 48 34.16 28.24 -1.29
CA ILE A 48 33.29 29.05 -0.40
C ILE A 48 32.19 28.14 0.15
N SER A 49 32.11 28.05 1.48
CA SER A 49 31.14 27.23 2.23
C SER A 49 30.00 28.08 2.79
N ARG A 50 28.75 27.82 2.38
CA ARG A 50 27.50 28.33 2.97
C ARG A 50 26.37 27.29 2.82
N PRO A 51 25.29 27.34 3.64
CA PRO A 51 24.59 26.13 4.07
C PRO A 51 23.56 25.60 3.06
N ILE A 52 23.35 24.28 3.10
CA ILE A 52 22.36 23.58 2.26
C ILE A 52 20.95 23.87 2.79
N SER A 53 20.22 24.71 2.07
CA SER A 53 18.75 24.72 2.13
C SER A 53 18.22 23.47 1.44
N ALA A 54 17.43 22.65 2.14
CA ALA A 54 16.85 21.42 1.61
C ALA A 54 15.68 21.71 0.66
N SER A 55 16.00 22.23 -0.52
CA SER A 55 15.06 22.38 -1.63
C SER A 55 14.89 21.04 -2.35
N CYS A 56 13.65 20.58 -2.53
CA CYS A 56 13.37 19.34 -3.26
C CYS A 56 13.92 19.44 -4.69
N PRO A 57 14.74 18.48 -5.17
CA PRO A 57 15.30 18.54 -6.50
C PRO A 57 14.18 18.38 -7.54
N LYS A 58 13.96 19.42 -8.35
CA LYS A 58 13.19 19.30 -9.59
C LYS A 58 13.96 18.39 -10.54
N LEU A 59 13.56 17.12 -10.63
CA LEU A 59 14.01 16.27 -11.73
C LEU A 59 13.48 16.86 -13.05
N TYR A 60 14.39 17.34 -13.88
CA TYR A 60 14.09 17.69 -15.26
C TYR A 60 13.80 16.40 -16.02
N LYS A 61 12.51 16.05 -16.16
CA LYS A 61 12.10 15.02 -17.12
C LYS A 61 12.23 15.59 -18.52
N THR A 62 13.02 14.92 -19.36
CA THR A 62 12.95 15.09 -20.82
C THR A 62 11.53 14.79 -21.30
N SER A 63 11.06 15.59 -22.25
CA SER A 63 9.69 15.55 -22.75
C SER A 63 9.47 14.39 -23.72
N ASP A 64 9.14 13.22 -23.19
CA ASP A 64 8.30 12.26 -23.92
C ASP A 64 6.84 12.46 -23.50
N GLN A 65 5.99 12.86 -24.45
CA GLN A 65 4.55 13.03 -24.21
C GLN A 65 3.84 11.67 -24.12
N ALA A 66 4.10 10.94 -23.03
CA ALA A 66 3.11 10.01 -22.51
C ALA A 66 1.97 10.84 -21.90
N THR A 67 0.88 11.04 -22.66
CA THR A 67 -0.36 11.57 -22.10
C THR A 67 -0.76 10.69 -20.91
N PRO A 68 -0.97 11.25 -19.70
CA PRO A 68 -1.43 10.45 -18.59
C PRO A 68 -2.81 9.91 -18.96
N SER A 69 -2.91 8.59 -19.15
CA SER A 69 -4.17 7.91 -19.37
C SER A 69 -5.13 8.32 -18.26
N SER A 70 -6.24 8.97 -18.65
CA SER A 70 -7.23 9.46 -17.70
C SER A 70 -7.78 8.26 -16.94
N MET A 71 -7.38 8.10 -15.67
CA MET A 71 -7.90 7.04 -14.83
C MET A 71 -9.42 7.18 -14.74
N ALA A 72 -10.14 6.08 -14.96
CA ALA A 72 -11.60 6.07 -14.91
C ALA A 72 -12.10 6.71 -13.58
N PRO A 73 -13.04 7.68 -13.61
CA PRO A 73 -13.42 8.44 -12.43
C PRO A 73 -13.91 7.56 -11.28
N HIS A 74 -13.41 7.80 -10.07
CA HIS A 74 -13.66 6.92 -8.92
C HIS A 74 -15.15 6.79 -8.57
N VAL A 75 -15.76 5.63 -8.82
CA VAL A 75 -17.20 5.42 -8.60
C VAL A 75 -17.52 5.29 -7.10
N LYS A 76 -16.88 4.34 -6.39
CA LYS A 76 -17.19 4.02 -4.98
C LYS A 76 -17.08 5.22 -4.03
N ALA A 77 -16.10 6.11 -4.23
CA ALA A 77 -15.91 7.29 -3.38
C ALA A 77 -16.91 8.44 -3.67
N ARG A 78 -17.81 8.27 -4.64
CA ARG A 78 -18.93 9.18 -4.96
C ARG A 78 -20.31 8.57 -4.69
N CYS A 79 -20.40 7.38 -4.09
CA CYS A 79 -21.68 6.78 -3.72
C CYS A 79 -22.55 7.78 -2.90
N PRO A 80 -23.86 7.91 -3.17
CA PRO A 80 -24.67 9.02 -2.66
C PRO A 80 -24.67 9.19 -1.14
N GLU A 81 -24.57 8.11 -0.38
CA GLU A 81 -24.53 8.12 1.08
C GLU A 81 -23.12 7.75 1.58
N TYR A 82 -22.65 8.43 2.64
CA TYR A 82 -21.37 8.10 3.26
C TYR A 82 -21.51 6.88 4.19
N PRO A 83 -20.66 5.84 4.09
CA PRO A 83 -20.76 4.61 4.87
C PRO A 83 -20.94 4.82 6.38
N GLY A 84 -21.83 4.04 7.00
CA GLY A 84 -22.10 4.13 8.44
C GLY A 84 -22.82 5.41 8.89
N SER A 85 -23.45 6.15 7.97
CA SER A 85 -24.15 7.41 8.25
C SER A 85 -25.36 7.59 7.33
N LYS A 86 -26.23 8.57 7.64
CA LYS A 86 -27.29 9.04 6.72
C LYS A 86 -26.87 10.28 5.90
N VAL A 87 -25.57 10.58 5.85
CA VAL A 87 -25.04 11.80 5.23
C VAL A 87 -24.99 11.62 3.72
N LYS A 88 -25.77 12.44 3.01
CA LYS A 88 -25.77 12.49 1.55
C LYS A 88 -24.64 13.37 1.04
N ARG A 89 -23.89 12.90 0.04
CA ARG A 89 -22.86 13.66 -0.66
C ARG A 89 -23.48 14.63 -1.66
N PHE A 90 -22.77 15.70 -1.97
CA PHE A 90 -23.07 16.52 -3.14
C PHE A 90 -22.86 15.69 -4.43
N PRO A 91 -23.83 15.58 -5.34
CA PRO A 91 -23.67 14.78 -6.56
C PRO A 91 -22.53 15.29 -7.45
N VAL A 92 -21.60 14.40 -7.82
CA VAL A 92 -20.47 14.72 -8.72
C VAL A 92 -20.58 13.89 -10.00
N PRO A 93 -20.93 14.48 -11.16
CA PRO A 93 -20.91 13.79 -12.45
C PRO A 93 -19.46 13.57 -12.92
N ASP A 94 -19.26 12.56 -13.75
CA ASP A 94 -17.92 12.08 -14.17
C ASP A 94 -17.07 13.18 -14.80
N ASN A 95 -17.66 14.05 -15.64
CA ASN A 95 -16.99 15.19 -16.27
C ASN A 95 -16.64 16.35 -15.30
N LYS A 96 -16.96 16.24 -14.01
CA LYS A 96 -16.61 17.21 -12.96
C LYS A 96 -15.78 16.62 -11.82
N VAL A 97 -15.35 15.36 -11.94
CA VAL A 97 -14.49 14.71 -10.93
C VAL A 97 -13.11 15.37 -10.86
N ASP A 98 -12.45 15.64 -12.00
CA ASP A 98 -11.12 16.26 -12.02
C ASP A 98 -11.13 17.69 -11.45
N TRP A 99 -10.25 17.95 -10.48
CA TRP A 99 -10.02 19.27 -9.89
C TRP A 99 -9.65 20.36 -10.91
N SER A 100 -9.04 20.00 -12.05
CA SER A 100 -8.73 20.94 -13.14
C SER A 100 -9.99 21.62 -13.70
N GLN A 101 -11.13 20.93 -13.66
CA GLN A 101 -12.40 21.45 -14.15
C GLN A 101 -12.92 22.53 -13.20
N ARG A 102 -13.06 23.76 -13.72
CA ARG A 102 -13.71 24.85 -12.99
C ARG A 102 -15.17 24.48 -12.70
N TRP A 103 -15.57 24.61 -11.45
CA TRP A 103 -16.93 24.32 -11.00
C TRP A 103 -17.27 25.13 -9.75
N LEU A 104 -17.78 26.35 -9.96
CA LEU A 104 -18.08 27.30 -8.87
C LEU A 104 -19.28 26.86 -8.02
N GLN A 105 -20.17 26.05 -8.59
CA GLN A 105 -21.35 25.50 -7.93
C GLN A 105 -21.06 24.27 -7.06
N TYR A 106 -19.80 23.80 -7.01
CA TYR A 106 -19.41 22.64 -6.21
C TYR A 106 -19.48 22.97 -4.71
N GLN A 107 -20.51 22.45 -4.04
CA GLN A 107 -20.76 22.68 -2.62
C GLN A 107 -20.74 21.33 -1.86
N PRO A 108 -19.56 20.74 -1.64
CA PRO A 108 -19.44 19.46 -0.96
C PRO A 108 -19.92 19.55 0.49
N VAL A 109 -20.62 18.51 0.93
CA VAL A 109 -21.12 18.43 2.31
C VAL A 109 -19.94 18.22 3.27
N SER A 110 -19.91 18.94 4.39
CA SER A 110 -18.89 18.77 5.42
C SER A 110 -19.28 17.66 6.39
N TYR A 111 -18.44 16.64 6.53
CA TYR A 111 -18.67 15.53 7.45
C TYR A 111 -17.36 14.91 7.98
N THR A 112 -17.32 14.75 9.30
CA THR A 112 -16.37 13.90 10.04
C THR A 112 -17.21 13.14 11.06
N ALA A 113 -16.99 11.83 11.19
CA ALA A 113 -17.80 10.97 12.04
C ALA A 113 -17.57 11.27 13.53
N PRO A 114 -18.58 11.11 14.41
CA PRO A 114 -18.43 11.36 15.85
C PRO A 114 -17.26 10.60 16.49
N SER A 115 -17.00 9.36 16.06
CA SER A 115 -15.87 8.53 16.51
C SER A 115 -14.49 9.06 16.12
N VAL A 116 -14.40 9.94 15.13
CA VAL A 116 -13.17 10.65 14.74
C VAL A 116 -13.09 11.99 15.48
N LEU A 117 -14.23 12.66 15.69
CA LEU A 117 -14.31 13.94 16.43
C LEU A 117 -13.97 13.81 17.92
N THR A 118 -14.11 12.64 18.52
CA THR A 118 -13.61 12.33 19.88
C THR A 118 -12.08 12.26 19.98
N LYS A 119 -11.35 12.38 18.86
CA LYS A 119 -9.88 12.39 18.78
C LYS A 119 -9.21 11.17 19.45
N PRO A 120 -9.60 9.92 19.11
CA PRO A 120 -8.84 8.75 19.53
C PRO A 120 -7.40 8.79 18.97
N VAL A 121 -6.49 7.98 19.53
CA VAL A 121 -5.04 7.97 19.20
C VAL A 121 -4.76 7.80 17.69
N TRP A 122 -5.61 7.05 16.98
CA TRP A 122 -5.51 6.82 15.53
C TRP A 122 -6.05 7.98 14.67
N ALA A 123 -6.70 8.98 15.26
CA ALA A 123 -7.26 10.14 14.56
C ALA A 123 -6.41 11.41 14.75
N ASP A 124 -6.35 12.23 13.70
CA ASP A 124 -5.81 13.58 13.81
C ASP A 124 -6.80 14.52 14.54
N PRO A 125 -6.35 15.67 15.07
CA PRO A 125 -7.24 16.80 15.35
C PRO A 125 -7.84 17.39 14.05
N ASP A 126 -8.65 18.45 14.16
CA ASP A 126 -9.08 19.22 12.99
C ASP A 126 -8.04 20.29 12.63
N ILE A 127 -7.87 20.53 11.32
CA ILE A 127 -6.95 21.54 10.78
C ILE A 127 -7.25 22.90 11.39
N GLY A 128 -6.21 23.58 11.87
CA GLY A 128 -6.28 24.83 12.64
C GLY A 128 -5.99 24.62 14.13
N LEU A 129 -6.24 23.43 14.69
CA LEU A 129 -5.80 23.05 16.04
C LEU A 129 -4.43 22.37 16.05
N PHE A 130 -3.95 21.94 14.89
CA PHE A 130 -2.63 21.34 14.68
C PHE A 130 -2.17 21.59 13.23
N SER A 131 -0.86 21.51 13.00
CA SER A 131 -0.20 21.85 11.73
C SER A 131 0.54 20.65 11.14
N PRO A 132 -0.15 19.72 10.45
CA PRO A 132 0.47 18.53 9.88
C PRO A 132 1.42 18.84 8.73
N LYS A 133 2.49 18.05 8.61
CA LYS A 133 3.43 18.12 7.48
C LYS A 133 2.99 17.15 6.37
N PHE A 134 2.14 17.64 5.47
CA PHE A 134 1.68 16.85 4.32
C PHE A 134 2.79 16.52 3.32
N ASN A 135 2.60 15.45 2.55
CA ASN A 135 3.55 14.92 1.55
C ASN A 135 4.94 14.54 2.11
N THR A 136 5.04 14.22 3.40
CA THR A 136 6.27 13.74 4.06
C THR A 136 5.94 12.82 5.25
N LEU A 137 6.96 12.27 5.90
CA LEU A 137 6.84 11.56 7.17
C LEU A 137 6.73 12.60 8.31
N ASP A 138 5.58 12.63 8.97
CA ASP A 138 5.23 13.61 10.00
C ASP A 138 5.28 12.97 11.39
N GLY A 139 6.49 12.87 11.94
CA GLY A 139 6.75 12.09 13.15
C GLY A 139 6.54 10.60 12.87
N ALA A 140 5.59 9.97 13.56
CA ALA A 140 5.21 8.58 13.34
C ALA A 140 4.14 8.39 12.23
N VAL A 141 3.56 9.47 11.70
CA VAL A 141 2.49 9.37 10.70
C VAL A 141 3.08 9.61 9.30
N ASP A 142 3.13 8.58 8.47
CA ASP A 142 3.40 8.77 7.04
C ASP A 142 2.22 9.53 6.40
N ARG A 143 2.52 10.70 5.85
CA ARG A 143 1.56 11.53 5.09
C ARG A 143 1.95 11.59 3.60
N THR A 144 2.86 10.77 3.12
CA THR A 144 3.16 10.62 1.69
C THR A 144 2.06 9.82 0.98
N SER A 145 1.96 9.92 -0.34
CA SER A 145 1.04 9.09 -1.12
C SER A 145 1.79 8.32 -2.19
N PHE A 146 1.44 7.05 -2.37
CA PHE A 146 1.93 6.22 -3.48
C PHE A 146 1.47 6.72 -4.86
N MET A 147 0.58 7.72 -4.92
CA MET A 147 0.19 8.44 -6.14
C MET A 147 1.07 9.69 -6.42
N GLY A 148 2.11 9.93 -5.63
CA GLY A 148 2.91 11.16 -5.66
C GLY A 148 2.28 12.29 -4.84
N CYS A 149 2.85 13.49 -4.96
CA CYS A 149 2.44 14.63 -4.13
C CYS A 149 0.99 15.07 -4.43
N TYR A 150 0.14 15.09 -3.40
CA TYR A 150 -1.21 15.64 -3.50
C TYR A 150 -1.23 17.13 -3.15
N LYS A 151 -2.18 17.85 -3.74
CA LYS A 151 -2.38 19.29 -3.48
C LYS A 151 -2.95 19.51 -2.07
N VAL A 152 -2.55 20.62 -1.45
CA VAL A 152 -3.12 21.10 -0.19
C VAL A 152 -3.72 22.48 -0.45
N GLU A 153 -4.97 22.66 -0.07
CA GLU A 153 -5.74 23.89 -0.26
C GLU A 153 -6.43 24.26 1.06
N ASN A 154 -6.31 25.52 1.50
CA ASN A 154 -6.83 25.99 2.80
C ASN A 154 -6.41 25.09 3.98
N GLY A 155 -5.16 24.61 3.97
CA GLY A 155 -4.59 23.70 4.97
C GLY A 155 -5.12 22.27 4.93
N LYS A 156 -5.95 21.90 3.94
CA LYS A 156 -6.56 20.56 3.82
C LYS A 156 -6.07 19.86 2.54
N PRO A 157 -5.80 18.55 2.59
CA PRO A 157 -5.37 17.79 1.42
C PRO A 157 -6.55 17.53 0.47
N LEU A 158 -6.32 17.71 -0.83
CA LEU A 158 -7.25 17.33 -1.88
C LEU A 158 -6.98 15.88 -2.30
N ASN A 159 -8.05 15.09 -2.46
CA ASN A 159 -7.97 13.72 -2.98
C ASN A 159 -7.31 13.74 -4.37
N PRO A 160 -6.17 13.04 -4.60
CA PRO A 160 -5.49 13.04 -5.90
C PRO A 160 -6.36 12.50 -7.05
N CYS A 161 -7.36 11.66 -6.75
CA CYS A 161 -8.26 11.10 -7.76
C CYS A 161 -9.43 12.03 -8.16
N GLY A 162 -9.67 13.13 -7.44
CA GLY A 162 -10.74 14.09 -7.76
C GLY A 162 -11.79 14.35 -6.67
N ARG A 163 -12.86 15.04 -7.07
CA ARG A 163 -14.00 15.46 -6.24
C ARG A 163 -14.88 14.27 -5.84
N THR A 164 -15.17 14.19 -4.53
CA THR A 164 -16.00 13.13 -3.93
C THR A 164 -17.40 13.59 -3.56
N GLY A 165 -17.70 14.90 -3.59
CA GLY A 165 -18.95 15.45 -3.08
C GLY A 165 -19.01 15.68 -1.57
N LEU A 166 -17.90 15.42 -0.86
CA LEU A 166 -17.81 15.53 0.60
C LEU A 166 -16.43 16.04 1.03
N ILE A 167 -16.40 16.92 2.03
CA ILE A 167 -15.19 17.42 2.70
C ILE A 167 -15.23 17.05 4.18
N GLY A 168 -14.10 17.20 4.88
CA GLY A 168 -13.87 16.56 6.17
C GLY A 168 -13.27 15.17 5.96
N ARG A 169 -13.29 14.34 7.02
CA ARG A 169 -12.63 13.03 7.00
C ARG A 169 -13.60 11.85 6.93
N GLY A 170 -14.88 12.08 7.21
CA GLY A 170 -15.84 11.01 7.45
C GLY A 170 -15.34 10.07 8.56
N LEU A 171 -15.24 8.77 8.28
CA LEU A 171 -14.73 7.75 9.21
C LEU A 171 -13.19 7.64 9.26
N LEU A 172 -12.45 8.34 8.40
CA LEU A 172 -10.99 8.25 8.34
C LEU A 172 -10.33 9.04 9.47
N GLY A 173 -9.29 8.48 10.08
CA GLY A 173 -8.57 9.12 11.18
C GLY A 173 -7.70 10.28 10.72
N ARG A 174 -6.91 10.06 9.66
CA ARG A 174 -5.87 11.01 9.20
C ARG A 174 -6.39 11.93 8.10
N TRP A 175 -5.91 13.17 8.10
CA TRP A 175 -6.06 14.05 6.95
C TRP A 175 -5.13 13.59 5.82
N GLY A 176 -5.72 13.30 4.65
CA GLY A 176 -4.99 12.86 3.46
C GLY A 176 -4.95 11.34 3.35
N PRO A 177 -3.79 10.73 3.01
CA PRO A 177 -3.68 9.28 2.89
C PRO A 177 -3.92 8.61 4.26
N ASN A 178 -4.61 7.47 4.23
CA ASN A 178 -4.80 6.58 5.37
C ASN A 178 -4.34 5.19 4.88
N HIS A 179 -3.17 4.73 5.33
CA HIS A 179 -2.51 3.57 4.77
C HIS A 179 -3.08 2.26 5.32
N ALA A 180 -3.16 1.26 4.45
CA ALA A 180 -3.58 -0.10 4.75
C ALA A 180 -2.65 -1.09 4.05
N ALA A 181 -2.61 -2.34 4.51
CA ALA A 181 -1.76 -3.40 3.98
C ALA A 181 -2.55 -4.70 3.76
N ASP A 182 -2.48 -5.24 2.55
CA ASP A 182 -3.24 -6.42 2.09
C ASP A 182 -2.30 -7.61 1.79
N PRO A 183 -2.10 -8.57 2.73
CA PRO A 183 -1.20 -9.70 2.55
C PRO A 183 -1.82 -10.80 1.67
N ILE A 184 -1.47 -10.81 0.38
CA ILE A 184 -1.89 -11.85 -0.58
C ILE A 184 -0.93 -13.06 -0.49
N VAL A 185 -1.19 -13.96 0.47
CA VAL A 185 -0.47 -15.23 0.57
C VAL A 185 -1.05 -16.24 -0.41
N THR A 186 -0.20 -16.83 -1.26
CA THR A 186 -0.61 -17.72 -2.36
C THR A 186 0.11 -19.06 -2.34
N ARG A 187 -0.53 -20.09 -2.92
CA ARG A 187 0.10 -21.38 -3.25
C ARG A 187 -0.51 -21.96 -4.52
N TRP A 188 0.17 -22.90 -5.17
CA TRP A 188 -0.45 -23.68 -6.25
C TRP A 188 -1.48 -24.65 -5.68
N LYS A 189 -2.58 -24.89 -6.41
CA LYS A 189 -3.47 -26.01 -6.12
C LYS A 189 -2.78 -27.30 -6.53
N GLU A 190 -2.54 -28.18 -5.58
CA GLU A 190 -1.91 -29.47 -5.82
C GLU A 190 -2.95 -30.56 -6.12
N ASP A 191 -2.56 -31.51 -6.95
CA ASP A 191 -3.27 -32.78 -7.17
C ASP A 191 -2.84 -33.84 -6.14
N PRO A 192 -3.51 -35.02 -6.05
CA PRO A 192 -3.17 -36.05 -5.08
C PRO A 192 -1.76 -36.67 -5.20
N LYS A 193 -0.98 -36.31 -6.23
CA LYS A 193 0.41 -36.74 -6.44
C LYS A 193 1.42 -35.62 -6.16
N GLY A 194 0.97 -34.46 -5.66
CA GLY A 194 1.80 -33.26 -5.47
C GLY A 194 2.10 -32.50 -6.77
N GLY A 195 1.45 -32.85 -7.88
CA GLY A 195 1.55 -32.10 -9.14
C GLY A 195 0.69 -30.83 -9.10
N LYS A 196 0.98 -29.85 -9.96
CA LYS A 196 0.14 -28.65 -10.07
C LYS A 196 -1.15 -28.98 -10.84
N THR A 197 -2.30 -28.77 -10.22
CA THR A 197 -3.60 -28.90 -10.91
C THR A 197 -3.71 -27.83 -12.00
N LEU A 198 -3.94 -28.25 -13.25
CA LEU A 198 -4.19 -27.35 -14.38
C LEU A 198 -5.68 -27.03 -14.52
N HIS A 199 -5.99 -25.79 -14.91
CA HIS A 199 -7.35 -25.37 -15.27
C HIS A 199 -7.76 -25.99 -16.63
N PRO A 200 -8.94 -26.61 -16.76
CA PRO A 200 -9.29 -27.42 -17.93
C PRO A 200 -9.29 -26.66 -19.26
N VAL A 201 -9.68 -25.38 -19.25
CA VAL A 201 -9.78 -24.55 -20.46
C VAL A 201 -8.45 -23.88 -20.79
N SER A 202 -7.90 -23.09 -19.87
CA SER A 202 -6.69 -22.29 -20.12
C SER A 202 -5.39 -23.10 -20.03
N ARG A 203 -5.43 -24.34 -19.52
CA ARG A 203 -4.28 -25.24 -19.30
C ARG A 203 -3.17 -24.67 -18.39
N LEU A 204 -3.42 -23.54 -17.72
CA LEU A 204 -2.51 -22.94 -16.75
C LEU A 204 -2.70 -23.56 -15.35
N PRO A 205 -1.64 -23.63 -14.51
CA PRO A 205 -1.77 -24.02 -13.12
C PRO A 205 -2.75 -23.14 -12.33
N ILE A 206 -3.57 -23.76 -11.50
CA ILE A 206 -4.54 -23.05 -10.64
C ILE A 206 -3.82 -22.49 -9.40
N LEU A 207 -3.92 -21.19 -9.19
CA LEU A 207 -3.42 -20.52 -7.99
C LEU A 207 -4.52 -20.47 -6.91
N GLN A 208 -4.15 -20.70 -5.66
CA GLN A 208 -4.97 -20.47 -4.47
C GLN A 208 -4.40 -19.29 -3.68
N PHE A 209 -5.26 -18.54 -2.98
CA PHE A 209 -4.84 -17.54 -2.01
C PHE A 209 -5.69 -17.62 -0.74
N VAL A 210 -5.17 -17.09 0.37
CA VAL A 210 -5.88 -17.04 1.65
C VAL A 210 -6.88 -15.87 1.64
N SER A 211 -8.12 -16.13 2.02
CA SER A 211 -9.16 -15.11 2.17
C SER A 211 -9.98 -15.34 3.43
N ILE A 212 -10.50 -14.25 3.99
CA ILE A 212 -11.40 -14.24 5.15
C ILE A 212 -12.80 -13.85 4.71
N LYS A 213 -13.83 -14.34 5.41
CA LYS A 213 -15.21 -13.88 5.23
C LYS A 213 -15.57 -12.92 6.35
N ARG A 214 -15.67 -11.63 6.04
CA ARG A 214 -15.88 -10.58 7.04
C ARG A 214 -17.25 -10.74 7.72
N LYS A 215 -17.31 -10.54 9.04
CA LYS A 215 -18.55 -10.65 9.83
C LYS A 215 -19.55 -9.52 9.58
N ASP A 216 -19.06 -8.34 9.21
CA ASP A 216 -19.86 -7.12 9.05
C ASP A 216 -20.71 -7.09 7.76
N CYS A 217 -20.16 -7.59 6.66
CA CYS A 217 -20.81 -7.56 5.35
C CYS A 217 -20.97 -8.95 4.69
N GLY A 218 -20.42 -10.01 5.29
CA GLY A 218 -20.48 -11.37 4.75
C GLY A 218 -19.65 -11.60 3.48
N GLN A 219 -18.86 -10.62 3.03
CA GLN A 219 -18.05 -10.71 1.82
C GLN A 219 -16.69 -11.36 2.09
N TRP A 220 -16.16 -12.04 1.07
CA TRP A 220 -14.78 -12.52 1.07
C TRP A 220 -13.80 -11.38 0.78
N ALA A 221 -12.72 -11.32 1.54
CA ALA A 221 -11.69 -10.29 1.44
C ALA A 221 -10.28 -10.88 1.66
N ILE A 222 -9.26 -10.11 1.30
CA ILE A 222 -7.87 -10.36 1.73
C ILE A 222 -7.81 -10.05 3.25
N PRO A 223 -7.08 -10.83 4.07
CA PRO A 223 -6.89 -10.55 5.50
C PRO A 223 -5.90 -9.39 5.72
N GLY A 224 -6.33 -8.18 5.36
CA GLY A 224 -5.58 -6.94 5.51
C GLY A 224 -6.28 -5.94 6.41
N GLY A 225 -5.51 -4.93 6.86
CA GLY A 225 -5.98 -3.89 7.76
C GLY A 225 -5.12 -2.63 7.73
N MET A 226 -5.28 -1.77 8.72
CA MET A 226 -4.69 -0.43 8.73
C MET A 226 -3.23 -0.48 9.21
N VAL A 227 -2.38 0.37 8.62
CA VAL A 227 -1.00 0.56 9.09
C VAL A 227 -1.02 1.46 10.33
N ASP A 228 -0.46 0.97 11.43
CA ASP A 228 -0.38 1.75 12.68
C ASP A 228 0.68 2.86 12.63
N PRO A 229 0.53 3.96 13.40
CA PRO A 229 1.52 5.03 13.45
C PRO A 229 2.92 4.51 13.88
N GLY A 230 3.91 4.69 13.01
CA GLY A 230 5.29 4.21 13.20
C GLY A 230 5.50 2.74 12.85
N GLU A 231 4.46 2.00 12.47
CA GLU A 231 4.57 0.61 12.04
C GLU A 231 5.16 0.53 10.62
N GLN A 232 6.10 -0.39 10.39
CA GLN A 232 6.54 -0.71 9.04
C GLN A 232 5.47 -1.56 8.35
N VAL A 233 5.16 -1.28 7.08
CA VAL A 233 4.16 -2.04 6.29
C VAL A 233 4.43 -3.55 6.30
N SER A 234 5.69 -3.98 6.36
CA SER A 234 6.08 -5.40 6.50
C SER A 234 5.60 -6.04 7.81
N LEU A 235 5.58 -5.28 8.90
CA LEU A 235 5.06 -5.72 10.20
C LEU A 235 3.52 -5.72 10.18
N THR A 236 2.88 -4.70 9.60
CA THR A 236 1.42 -4.68 9.37
C THR A 236 0.97 -5.94 8.62
N LEU A 237 1.62 -6.27 7.49
CA LEU A 237 1.32 -7.47 6.71
C LEU A 237 1.43 -8.77 7.52
N GLN A 238 2.43 -8.87 8.42
CA GLN A 238 2.59 -10.05 9.29
C GLN A 238 1.52 -10.10 10.38
N ARG A 239 1.23 -8.96 11.03
CA ARG A 239 0.26 -8.82 12.12
C ARG A 239 -1.15 -9.15 11.61
N GLU A 240 -1.65 -8.40 10.63
CA GLU A 240 -2.98 -8.57 10.04
C GLU A 240 -3.22 -10.01 9.56
N PHE A 241 -2.25 -10.62 8.86
CA PHE A 241 -2.37 -12.02 8.43
C PHE A 241 -2.45 -12.99 9.61
N SER A 242 -1.65 -12.78 10.66
CA SER A 242 -1.62 -13.67 11.83
C SER A 242 -2.91 -13.56 12.66
N GLU A 243 -3.43 -12.35 12.83
CA GLU A 243 -4.63 -12.07 13.62
C GLU A 243 -5.89 -12.55 12.89
N GLU A 244 -6.11 -12.12 11.64
CA GLU A 244 -7.34 -12.39 10.88
C GLU A 244 -7.38 -13.78 10.23
N ALA A 245 -6.24 -14.32 9.78
CA ALA A 245 -6.21 -15.61 9.07
C ALA A 245 -5.69 -16.79 9.92
N LEU A 246 -4.89 -16.53 10.96
CA LEU A 246 -4.34 -17.58 11.83
C LEU A 246 -4.88 -17.57 13.27
N ASN A 247 -5.74 -16.60 13.63
CA ASN A 247 -6.37 -16.47 14.94
C ASN A 247 -5.37 -16.39 16.11
N SER A 248 -4.21 -15.75 15.90
CA SER A 248 -3.12 -15.70 16.89
C SER A 248 -3.52 -15.05 18.22
N LEU A 249 -4.52 -14.16 18.22
CA LEU A 249 -5.05 -13.49 19.42
C LEU A 249 -5.76 -14.45 20.40
N ALA A 250 -6.25 -15.60 19.93
CA ALA A 250 -6.86 -16.61 20.81
C ALA A 250 -5.82 -17.53 21.48
N VAL A 251 -4.59 -17.60 20.94
CA VAL A 251 -3.54 -18.52 21.40
C VAL A 251 -2.88 -18.03 22.70
N SER A 252 -2.80 -16.71 22.90
CA SER A 252 -2.17 -16.10 24.08
C SER A 252 -2.95 -16.28 25.39
N GLY A 253 -4.18 -16.81 25.36
CA GLY A 253 -4.98 -17.11 26.55
C GLY A 253 -4.55 -18.36 27.33
N GLY A 254 -3.54 -19.10 26.86
CA GLY A 254 -3.12 -20.38 27.44
C GLY A 254 -1.62 -20.46 27.74
N ARG A 255 -1.25 -20.17 29.00
CA ARG A 255 0.10 -20.26 29.60
C ARG A 255 1.17 -19.37 28.96
N GLU A 256 1.60 -18.37 29.74
CA GLU A 256 2.90 -17.75 29.54
C GLU A 256 4.00 -18.82 29.61
N SER A 257 4.76 -18.95 28.53
CA SER A 257 6.02 -19.70 28.50
C SER A 257 6.98 -18.93 27.61
N GLN A 258 8.04 -18.40 28.24
CA GLN A 258 8.99 -17.49 27.63
C GLN A 258 9.83 -18.20 26.56
N ASN A 259 9.34 -18.25 25.30
CA ASN A 259 10.16 -18.26 24.08
C ASN A 259 9.37 -18.30 22.75
N SER A 260 8.06 -18.56 22.76
CA SER A 260 7.25 -18.66 21.53
C SER A 260 6.92 -17.29 20.92
N ARG A 261 7.90 -16.73 20.19
CA ARG A 261 7.66 -15.64 19.24
C ARG A 261 6.52 -16.04 18.29
N PRO A 262 5.51 -15.18 18.03
CA PRO A 262 4.36 -15.51 17.18
C PRO A 262 4.75 -15.93 15.75
N HIS A 263 5.95 -15.54 15.31
CA HIS A 263 6.62 -16.03 14.11
C HIS A 263 6.55 -17.56 13.92
N HIS A 264 6.65 -18.39 14.96
CA HIS A 264 6.79 -19.85 14.79
C HIS A 264 5.50 -20.55 14.32
N GLN A 265 4.32 -20.04 14.68
CA GLN A 265 3.03 -20.65 14.31
C GLN A 265 2.62 -20.38 12.85
N THR A 266 3.05 -19.25 12.26
CA THR A 266 2.86 -18.97 10.83
C THR A 266 3.42 -20.11 9.96
N PHE A 267 4.50 -20.78 10.38
CA PHE A 267 5.18 -21.80 9.57
C PHE A 267 4.47 -23.16 9.51
N GLN A 268 3.73 -23.57 10.54
CA GLN A 268 3.11 -24.90 10.59
C GLN A 268 2.00 -25.09 9.52
N ILE A 269 1.28 -24.01 9.18
CA ILE A 269 0.23 -24.03 8.14
C ILE A 269 0.83 -24.23 6.72
N PHE A 270 2.14 -24.02 6.55
CA PHE A 270 2.86 -24.21 5.27
C PHE A 270 3.77 -25.45 5.25
N GLY A 271 3.64 -26.37 6.22
CA GLY A 271 4.44 -27.59 6.27
C GLY A 271 5.94 -27.34 6.54
N LEU A 272 6.28 -26.19 7.13
CA LEU A 272 7.65 -25.85 7.50
C LEU A 272 7.93 -26.28 8.95
N SER A 273 8.70 -27.36 9.09
CA SER A 273 9.40 -27.67 10.34
C SER A 273 10.34 -26.52 10.68
N GLY A 274 10.14 -25.91 11.84
CA GLY A 274 10.98 -24.79 12.27
C GLY A 274 12.42 -25.19 12.59
N VAL A 275 13.29 -24.18 12.55
CA VAL A 275 14.62 -24.18 13.17
C VAL A 275 14.49 -23.62 14.59
#